data_AF-A0A952QEC5-F1
#
_entry.id   AF-A0A952QEC5-F1
#
_cell.length_a   1.000
_cell.length_b   1.000
_cell.length_c   1.000
_cell.angle_alpha   90.00
_cell.angle_beta   90.00
_cell.angle_gamma   90.00
#
_symmetry.space_group_name_H-M   'P 1'
#
loop_
_entity.id
_entity.type
_entity.pdbx_description
1 polymer ?
#
loop_
_entity_poly.entity_id
_entity_poly.type
_entity_poly.pdbx_seq_one_letter_code
_entity_poly.pdbx_strand_id
1 'polypeptide(L)'
;MPGDRVAALIVLKIPEPWHVYWKNPGDSGVPTQIDWELPKGWQASPPDFPVPKRLESEGIVSYAFERQLVLRTWLTVPEESRPGEVAAIRAKVKWLACVETCVLGSAELATQVKVGAMSEADPAGMASLKDFAATAPKRMPDFLVKAWPRVDGFDLVINDPGVSSAFFFADDYRDVECGAPQERTSNGNTSTLRLKMPVSSLKRAERLRGILTYETKVGESKAFVVDLPIQPIQRN
;
A
#
# COMPACT_ATOMS: atom_id res chain seq x y z
N MET A 1 13.68 -18.75 -12.22
CA MET A 1 14.52 -19.93 -11.92
C MET A 1 14.39 -20.27 -10.43
N PRO A 2 14.92 -21.40 -9.94
CA PRO A 2 14.92 -21.72 -8.50
C PRO A 2 15.55 -20.59 -7.67
N GLY A 3 14.99 -20.30 -6.49
CA GLY A 3 15.43 -19.21 -5.60
C GLY A 3 14.98 -17.79 -6.01
N ASP A 4 14.56 -17.59 -7.26
CA ASP A 4 14.08 -16.29 -7.72
C ASP A 4 12.64 -16.00 -7.26
N ARG A 5 12.23 -14.73 -7.45
CA ARG A 5 10.86 -14.28 -7.21
C ARG A 5 10.18 -13.97 -8.54
N VAL A 6 8.93 -14.42 -8.68
CA VAL A 6 8.03 -14.04 -9.77
C VAL A 6 6.92 -13.14 -9.23
N ALA A 7 6.59 -12.08 -9.97
CA ALA A 7 5.48 -11.20 -9.61
C ALA A 7 4.15 -11.84 -10.04
N ALA A 8 3.27 -12.11 -9.09
CA ALA A 8 1.88 -12.44 -9.34
C ALA A 8 1.02 -11.19 -9.20
N LEU A 9 0.24 -10.88 -10.23
CA LEU A 9 -0.61 -9.69 -10.29
C LEU A 9 -2.08 -10.09 -10.27
N ILE A 10 -2.83 -9.48 -9.35
CA ILE A 10 -4.28 -9.59 -9.28
C ILE A 10 -4.85 -8.25 -9.72
N VAL A 11 -5.61 -8.25 -10.82
CA VAL A 11 -6.20 -7.06 -11.42
C VAL A 11 -7.71 -7.09 -11.21
N LEU A 12 -8.23 -6.21 -10.36
CA LEU A 12 -9.65 -5.97 -10.20
C LEU A 12 -10.03 -4.81 -11.11
N LYS A 13 -10.93 -5.04 -12.07
CA LYS A 13 -11.59 -3.98 -12.85
C LYS A 13 -12.86 -3.58 -12.10
N ILE A 14 -13.01 -2.29 -11.84
CA ILE A 14 -14.04 -1.76 -10.95
C ILE A 14 -14.96 -0.85 -11.78
N PRO A 15 -16.17 -1.30 -12.14
CA PRO A 15 -17.12 -0.49 -12.90
C PRO A 15 -17.54 0.74 -12.09
N GLU A 16 -17.75 1.88 -12.75
CA GLU A 16 -18.41 3.00 -12.08
C GLU A 16 -19.85 2.65 -11.69
N PRO A 17 -20.36 3.16 -10.56
CA PRO A 17 -19.70 4.07 -9.62
C PRO A 17 -19.03 3.36 -8.41
N TRP A 18 -18.64 2.09 -8.55
CA TRP A 18 -18.14 1.28 -7.43
C TRP A 18 -16.71 1.62 -7.03
N HIS A 19 -16.38 1.35 -5.76
CA HIS A 19 -15.02 1.35 -5.21
C HIS A 19 -14.72 0.10 -4.38
N VAL A 20 -13.44 -0.22 -4.23
CA VAL A 20 -12.92 -1.27 -3.32
C VAL A 20 -11.83 -0.69 -2.41
N TYR A 21 -11.55 -1.36 -1.30
CA TYR A 21 -10.76 -0.75 -0.23
C TYR A 21 -9.26 -1.07 -0.25
N TRP A 22 -8.49 -0.12 0.27
CA TRP A 22 -7.08 -0.29 0.62
C TRP A 22 -6.90 -1.15 1.88
N LYS A 23 -5.67 -1.59 2.14
CA LYS A 23 -5.32 -2.46 3.29
C LYS A 23 -5.81 -1.89 4.63
N ASN A 24 -5.69 -0.58 4.82
CA ASN A 24 -6.42 0.17 5.83
C ASN A 24 -7.60 0.83 5.11
N PRO A 25 -8.85 0.40 5.36
CA PRO A 25 -9.99 0.90 4.60
C PRO A 25 -10.45 2.29 5.06
N GLY A 26 -9.96 2.81 6.21
CA GLY A 26 -10.46 4.02 6.85
C GLY A 26 -11.58 3.71 7.85
N ASP A 27 -12.60 4.57 7.91
CA ASP A 27 -13.72 4.47 8.86
C ASP A 27 -14.67 3.30 8.54
N SER A 28 -14.69 2.83 7.30
CA SER A 28 -15.58 1.75 6.86
C SER A 28 -14.92 0.89 5.78
N GLY A 29 -15.39 -0.35 5.65
CA GLY A 29 -15.01 -1.26 4.57
C GLY A 29 -14.15 -2.44 5.00
N VAL A 30 -13.80 -3.28 4.03
CA VAL A 30 -12.95 -4.46 4.23
C VAL A 30 -11.93 -4.51 3.08
N PRO A 31 -10.62 -4.65 3.39
CA PRO A 31 -9.59 -4.70 2.37
C PRO A 31 -9.74 -5.92 1.46
N THR A 32 -9.25 -5.81 0.23
CA THR A 32 -9.09 -6.97 -0.65
C THR A 32 -8.11 -7.96 -0.03
N GLN A 33 -8.52 -9.22 0.12
CA GLN A 33 -7.74 -10.32 0.68
C GLN A 33 -7.41 -11.35 -0.40
N ILE A 34 -6.23 -11.95 -0.29
CA ILE A 34 -5.75 -12.98 -1.22
C ILE A 34 -5.30 -14.18 -0.38
N ASP A 35 -6.06 -15.27 -0.49
CA ASP A 35 -5.71 -16.55 0.11
C ASP A 35 -5.00 -17.39 -0.96
N TRP A 36 -3.67 -17.50 -0.85
CA TRP A 36 -2.85 -18.27 -1.79
C TRP A 36 -2.88 -19.77 -1.50
N GLU A 37 -3.10 -20.57 -2.53
CA GLU A 37 -2.97 -22.02 -2.53
C GLU A 37 -1.78 -22.37 -3.44
N LEU A 38 -0.59 -22.51 -2.84
CA LEU A 38 0.67 -22.71 -3.56
C LEU A 38 1.17 -24.16 -3.45
N PRO A 39 1.97 -24.64 -4.42
CA PRO A 39 2.66 -25.91 -4.30
C PRO A 39 3.63 -25.91 -3.12
N LYS A 40 4.03 -27.11 -2.66
CA LYS A 40 5.00 -27.26 -1.58
C LYS A 40 6.27 -26.44 -1.83
N GLY A 41 6.73 -25.73 -0.81
CA GLY A 41 7.96 -24.92 -0.82
C GLY A 41 7.78 -23.51 -1.36
N TRP A 42 6.76 -23.25 -2.19
CA TRP A 42 6.49 -21.91 -2.72
C TRP A 42 5.95 -21.01 -1.61
N GLN A 43 6.35 -19.75 -1.62
CA GLN A 43 5.95 -18.77 -0.62
C GLN A 43 5.42 -17.50 -1.28
N ALA A 44 4.38 -16.90 -0.71
CA ALA A 44 3.85 -15.61 -1.10
C ALA A 44 4.25 -14.54 -0.09
N SER A 45 4.74 -13.39 -0.56
CA SER A 45 4.84 -12.20 0.29
C SER A 45 3.45 -11.64 0.61
N PRO A 46 3.33 -10.73 1.58
CA PRO A 46 2.18 -9.84 1.63
C PRO A 46 1.98 -9.10 0.29
N PRO A 47 0.74 -8.76 -0.08
CA PRO A 47 0.48 -8.00 -1.30
C PRO A 47 0.94 -6.55 -1.15
N ASP A 48 1.64 -6.06 -2.16
CA ASP A 48 1.94 -4.65 -2.34
C ASP A 48 0.69 -3.95 -2.89
N PHE A 49 0.23 -2.94 -2.16
CA PHE A 49 -0.86 -2.06 -2.59
C PHE A 49 -0.30 -0.80 -3.27
N PRO A 50 -0.96 -0.30 -4.34
CA PRO A 50 -0.67 1.02 -4.87
C PRO A 50 -1.18 2.12 -3.92
N VAL A 51 -0.87 3.38 -4.26
CA VAL A 51 -1.35 4.54 -3.52
C VAL A 51 -2.88 4.62 -3.61
N PRO A 52 -3.63 4.63 -2.49
CA PRO A 52 -5.08 4.73 -2.51
C PRO A 52 -5.55 6.17 -2.74
N LYS A 53 -6.83 6.33 -3.06
CA LYS A 53 -7.52 7.62 -2.98
C LYS A 53 -8.16 7.79 -1.60
N ARG A 54 -8.21 9.03 -1.11
CA ARG A 54 -9.05 9.41 0.04
C ARG A 54 -10.43 9.81 -0.49
N LEU A 55 -11.44 9.03 -0.13
CA LEU A 55 -12.85 9.33 -0.39
C LEU A 55 -13.49 9.82 0.91
N GLU A 56 -14.36 10.82 0.80
CA GLU A 56 -15.10 11.36 1.95
C GLU A 56 -16.56 11.59 1.55
N SER A 57 -17.48 11.04 2.33
CA SER A 57 -18.92 11.20 2.12
C SER A 57 -19.63 11.19 3.48
N GLU A 58 -20.46 12.21 3.74
CA GLU A 58 -21.22 12.35 4.99
C GLU A 58 -20.35 12.21 6.26
N GLY A 59 -19.10 12.68 6.21
CA GLY A 59 -18.14 12.61 7.31
C GLY A 59 -17.46 11.25 7.51
N ILE A 60 -17.73 10.26 6.65
CA ILE A 60 -17.03 8.97 6.62
C ILE A 60 -15.88 9.05 5.63
N VAL A 61 -14.66 8.79 6.11
CA VAL A 61 -13.46 8.77 5.28
C VAL A 61 -13.02 7.35 5.00
N SER A 62 -12.85 7.03 3.72
CA SER A 62 -12.36 5.72 3.28
C SER A 62 -11.14 5.86 2.38
N TYR A 63 -10.24 4.89 2.44
CA TYR A 63 -9.13 4.76 1.52
C TYR A 63 -9.44 3.66 0.51
N ALA A 64 -9.58 4.05 -0.75
CA ALA A 64 -10.19 3.20 -1.75
C ALA A 64 -9.59 3.36 -3.15
N PHE A 65 -10.00 2.45 -4.02
CA PHE A 65 -9.69 2.41 -5.44
C PHE A 65 -10.97 2.42 -6.25
N GLU A 66 -10.98 3.24 -7.28
CA GLU A 66 -12.02 3.31 -8.30
C GLU A 66 -11.39 2.87 -9.63
N ARG A 67 -12.21 2.39 -10.58
CA ARG A 67 -11.80 1.92 -11.93
C ARG A 67 -10.94 0.66 -11.96
N GLN A 68 -9.88 0.62 -11.15
CA GLN A 68 -8.93 -0.49 -11.13
C GLN A 68 -8.18 -0.57 -9.81
N LEU A 69 -7.95 -1.79 -9.33
CA LEU A 69 -6.94 -2.12 -8.33
C LEU A 69 -6.01 -3.19 -8.92
N VAL A 70 -4.70 -2.93 -8.90
CA VAL A 70 -3.68 -3.94 -9.20
C VAL A 70 -2.91 -4.25 -7.93
N LEU A 71 -2.95 -5.49 -7.48
CA LEU A 71 -2.16 -5.97 -6.35
C LEU A 71 -1.00 -6.80 -6.87
N ARG A 72 0.20 -6.57 -6.33
CA ARG A 72 1.38 -7.39 -6.62
C ARG A 72 1.73 -8.23 -5.41
N THR A 73 1.81 -9.54 -5.60
CA THR A 73 2.43 -10.44 -4.63
C THR A 73 3.67 -11.03 -5.25
N TRP A 74 4.77 -11.09 -4.51
CA TRP A 74 5.93 -11.85 -4.95
C TRP A 74 5.78 -13.29 -4.52
N LEU A 75 5.86 -14.20 -5.49
CA LEU A 75 5.96 -15.64 -5.24
C LEU A 75 7.42 -16.05 -5.33
N THR A 76 7.95 -16.65 -4.27
CA THR A 76 9.32 -17.17 -4.23
C THR A 76 9.32 -18.61 -4.75
N VAL A 77 10.13 -18.87 -5.77
CA VAL A 77 10.36 -20.21 -6.33
C VAL A 77 11.28 -20.97 -5.37
N PRO A 78 10.95 -22.20 -4.95
CA PRO A 78 11.81 -23.00 -4.09
C PRO A 78 13.19 -23.21 -4.71
N GLU A 79 14.24 -23.24 -3.90
CA GLU A 79 15.61 -23.50 -4.38
C GLU A 79 15.75 -24.93 -4.92
N GLU A 80 14.95 -25.86 -4.40
CA GLU A 80 14.93 -27.28 -4.78
C GLU A 80 14.17 -27.57 -6.07
N SER A 81 13.47 -26.59 -6.64
CA SER A 81 12.74 -26.77 -7.91
C SER A 81 13.68 -27.07 -9.08
N ARG A 82 13.23 -27.89 -10.01
CA ARG A 82 14.00 -28.25 -11.22
C ARG A 82 13.49 -27.51 -12.45
N PRO A 83 14.39 -27.06 -13.35
CA PRO A 83 13.98 -26.56 -14.66
C PRO A 83 13.07 -27.56 -15.40
N GLY A 84 11.96 -27.08 -15.93
CA GLY A 84 10.92 -27.90 -16.57
C GLY A 84 9.75 -28.26 -15.66
N GLU A 85 9.88 -28.12 -14.34
CA GLU A 85 8.73 -28.24 -13.43
C GLU A 85 7.67 -27.17 -13.74
N VAL A 86 6.40 -27.56 -13.57
CA VAL A 86 5.25 -26.67 -13.74
C VAL A 86 4.53 -26.57 -12.40
N ALA A 87 4.57 -25.38 -11.81
CA ALA A 87 3.90 -25.06 -10.56
C ALA A 87 2.46 -24.61 -10.83
N ALA A 88 1.48 -25.29 -10.22
CA ALA A 88 0.08 -24.85 -10.24
C ALA A 88 -0.13 -23.79 -9.16
N ILE A 89 -0.38 -22.56 -9.56
CA ILE A 89 -0.59 -21.41 -8.67
C ILE A 89 -2.08 -21.12 -8.60
N ARG A 90 -2.65 -21.12 -7.38
CA ARG A 90 -4.06 -20.79 -7.15
C ARG A 90 -4.21 -19.70 -6.11
N ALA A 91 -5.27 -18.91 -6.24
CA ALA A 91 -5.61 -17.86 -5.28
C ALA A 91 -7.13 -17.73 -5.15
N LYS A 92 -7.61 -17.58 -3.91
CA LYS A 92 -8.96 -17.12 -3.63
C LYS A 92 -8.88 -15.65 -3.25
N VAL A 93 -9.50 -14.80 -4.06
CA VAL A 93 -9.53 -13.35 -3.84
C VAL A 93 -10.90 -12.97 -3.32
N LYS A 94 -10.96 -12.20 -2.24
CA LYS A 94 -12.19 -11.67 -1.66
C LYS A 94 -12.08 -10.16 -1.51
N TRP A 95 -13.14 -9.43 -1.78
CA TRP A 95 -13.17 -7.98 -1.63
C TRP A 95 -14.57 -7.51 -1.22
N LEU A 96 -14.64 -6.32 -0.64
CA LEU A 96 -15.89 -5.59 -0.47
C LEU A 96 -15.93 -4.47 -1.50
N ALA A 97 -16.94 -4.49 -2.37
CA ALA A 97 -17.21 -3.39 -3.30
C ALA A 97 -18.39 -2.58 -2.77
N CYS A 98 -18.29 -1.26 -2.77
CA CYS A 98 -19.38 -0.39 -2.30
C CYS A 98 -19.71 0.71 -3.31
N VAL A 99 -20.97 1.13 -3.26
CA VAL A 99 -21.48 2.40 -3.74
C VAL A 99 -22.13 3.07 -2.51
N GLU A 100 -23.45 3.25 -2.49
CA GLU A 100 -24.23 3.51 -1.28
C GLU A 100 -24.36 2.26 -0.37
N THR A 101 -24.34 1.08 -0.98
CA THR A 101 -24.39 -0.21 -0.26
C THR A 101 -23.21 -1.07 -0.67
N CYS A 102 -22.87 -2.02 0.21
CA CYS A 102 -21.69 -2.87 0.06
C CYS A 102 -22.05 -4.31 -0.29
N VAL A 103 -21.30 -4.89 -1.22
CA VAL A 103 -21.45 -6.27 -1.68
C VAL A 103 -20.11 -7.00 -1.58
N LEU A 104 -20.13 -8.19 -1.00
CA LEU A 104 -18.98 -9.08 -0.97
C LEU A 104 -18.79 -9.73 -2.34
N GLY A 105 -17.60 -9.57 -2.91
CA GLY A 105 -17.16 -10.25 -4.12
C GLY A 105 -16.09 -11.29 -3.82
N SER A 106 -16.04 -12.33 -4.64
CA SER A 106 -14.98 -13.33 -4.59
C SER A 106 -14.68 -13.90 -5.96
N ALA A 107 -13.43 -14.31 -6.17
CA ALA A 107 -13.00 -15.02 -7.37
C ALA A 107 -11.95 -16.08 -7.01
N GLU A 108 -12.02 -17.22 -7.68
CA GLU A 108 -10.95 -18.22 -7.67
C GLU A 108 -10.14 -18.09 -8.95
N LEU A 109 -8.83 -17.91 -8.80
CA LEU A 109 -7.89 -17.74 -9.90
C LEU A 109 -6.91 -18.91 -9.91
N ALA A 110 -6.55 -19.36 -11.10
CA ALA A 110 -5.53 -20.38 -11.28
C ALA A 110 -4.65 -20.04 -12.48
N THR A 111 -3.35 -20.29 -12.35
CA THR A 111 -2.39 -20.22 -13.43
C THR A 111 -1.29 -21.26 -13.23
N GLN A 112 -0.42 -21.40 -14.22
CA GLN A 112 0.74 -22.27 -14.15
C GLN A 112 2.00 -21.45 -14.37
N VAL A 113 3.02 -21.70 -13.55
CA VAL A 113 4.36 -21.10 -13.71
C VAL A 113 5.34 -22.21 -14.04
N LYS A 114 5.96 -22.13 -15.21
CA LYS A 114 7.03 -23.05 -15.60
C LYS A 114 8.35 -22.57 -14.99
N VAL A 115 9.03 -23.43 -14.25
CA VAL A 115 10.35 -23.14 -13.71
C VAL A 115 11.37 -23.26 -14.84
N GLY A 116 11.99 -22.15 -15.22
CA GLY A 116 13.08 -22.10 -16.19
C GLY A 116 14.46 -22.26 -15.54
N ALA A 117 15.45 -22.62 -16.36
CA ALA A 117 16.86 -22.55 -15.97
C ALA A 117 17.32 -21.10 -15.78
N MET A 118 16.69 -20.17 -16.51
CA MET A 118 16.84 -18.72 -16.33
C MET A 118 15.46 -18.10 -16.11
N SER A 119 15.44 -16.91 -15.52
CA SER A 119 14.21 -16.12 -15.37
C SER A 119 13.94 -15.32 -16.63
N GLU A 120 12.69 -15.36 -17.10
CA GLU A 120 12.23 -14.68 -18.30
C GLU A 120 11.03 -13.81 -17.95
N ALA A 121 10.87 -12.69 -18.66
CA ALA A 121 9.69 -11.85 -18.52
C ALA A 121 8.48 -12.54 -19.17
N ASP A 122 7.34 -12.54 -18.48
CA ASP A 122 6.06 -12.93 -19.06
C ASP A 122 5.45 -11.73 -19.82
N PRO A 123 5.36 -11.78 -21.17
CA PRO A 123 4.81 -10.68 -21.95
C PRO A 123 3.36 -10.33 -21.56
N ALA A 124 2.57 -11.32 -21.12
CA ALA A 124 1.18 -11.09 -20.70
C ALA A 124 1.11 -10.31 -19.37
N GLY A 125 2.03 -10.59 -18.44
CA GLY A 125 2.14 -9.89 -17.16
C GLY A 125 2.74 -8.48 -17.25
N MET A 126 3.55 -8.20 -18.28
CA MET A 126 4.30 -6.93 -18.39
C MET A 126 3.42 -5.68 -18.43
N ALA A 127 2.24 -5.74 -19.08
CA ALA A 127 1.32 -4.60 -19.12
C ALA A 127 0.77 -4.28 -17.72
N SER A 128 0.27 -5.29 -17.01
CA SER A 128 -0.23 -5.12 -15.64
C SER A 128 0.87 -4.71 -14.67
N LEU A 129 2.11 -5.18 -14.87
CA LEU A 129 3.25 -4.79 -14.05
C LEU A 129 3.59 -3.31 -14.25
N LYS A 130 3.49 -2.80 -15.48
CA LYS A 130 3.65 -1.39 -15.80
C LYS A 130 2.56 -0.53 -15.16
N ASP A 131 1.30 -0.98 -15.23
CA ASP A 131 0.16 -0.30 -14.58
C ASP A 131 0.36 -0.21 -13.06
N PHE A 132 0.80 -1.32 -12.44
CA PHE A 132 1.15 -1.32 -11.02
C PHE A 132 2.30 -0.35 -10.73
N ALA A 133 3.40 -0.42 -11.49
CA ALA A 133 4.58 0.43 -11.27
C ALA A 133 4.28 1.93 -11.40
N ALA A 134 3.30 2.31 -12.23
CA ALA A 134 2.87 3.71 -12.38
C ALA A 134 2.15 4.27 -11.13
N THR A 135 1.58 3.41 -10.30
CA THR A 135 0.79 3.79 -9.11
C THR A 135 1.40 3.28 -7.80
N ALA A 136 2.48 2.51 -7.88
CA ALA A 136 3.17 1.97 -6.71
C ALA A 136 3.97 3.08 -5.99
N PRO A 137 3.88 3.16 -4.67
CA PRO A 137 4.77 4.03 -3.90
C PRO A 137 6.23 3.56 -4.06
N LYS A 138 7.15 4.52 -4.17
CA LYS A 138 8.59 4.24 -4.25
C LYS A 138 9.16 3.95 -2.86
N ARG A 139 10.33 3.32 -2.81
CA ARG A 139 11.09 3.26 -1.54
C ARG A 139 11.50 4.69 -1.15
N MET A 140 11.23 5.05 0.09
CA MET A 140 11.66 6.33 0.65
C MET A 140 13.18 6.35 0.88
N PRO A 141 13.89 7.43 0.51
CA PRO A 141 15.26 7.65 0.96
C PRO A 141 15.33 7.90 2.47
N ASP A 142 16.31 7.30 3.16
CA ASP A 142 16.40 7.32 4.62
C ASP A 142 16.51 8.72 5.24
N PHE A 143 17.00 9.72 4.48
CA PHE A 143 17.16 11.10 4.93
C PHE A 143 15.92 11.99 4.68
N LEU A 144 14.94 11.51 3.92
CA LEU A 144 13.84 12.34 3.42
C LEU A 144 12.83 12.68 4.53
N VAL A 145 12.54 11.72 5.41
CA VAL A 145 11.44 11.87 6.39
C VAL A 145 11.88 11.41 7.77
N LYS A 146 11.43 12.14 8.80
CA LYS A 146 11.51 11.72 10.21
C LYS A 146 10.16 11.91 10.88
N ALA A 147 9.78 11.02 11.79
CA ALA A 147 8.58 11.18 12.61
C ALA A 147 8.93 11.48 14.07
N TRP A 148 8.33 12.52 14.63
CA TRP A 148 8.47 12.93 16.02
C TRP A 148 7.17 12.69 16.78
N PRO A 149 7.24 12.27 18.05
CA PRO A 149 6.05 12.06 18.87
C PRO A 149 5.42 13.40 19.29
N ARG A 150 4.09 13.46 19.29
CA ARG A 150 3.27 14.51 19.91
C ARG A 150 2.32 13.91 20.93
N VAL A 151 1.80 14.73 21.83
CA VAL A 151 0.78 14.32 22.83
C VAL A 151 -0.40 13.61 22.16
N ASP A 152 -0.88 14.14 21.04
CA ASP A 152 -2.06 13.70 20.29
C ASP A 152 -1.74 12.95 18.99
N GLY A 153 -0.47 12.57 18.77
CA GLY A 153 -0.07 11.83 17.57
C GLY A 153 1.40 12.02 17.20
N PHE A 154 1.65 12.51 15.99
CA PHE A 154 2.99 12.62 15.40
C PHE A 154 3.16 13.88 14.55
N ASP A 155 4.40 14.38 14.48
CA ASP A 155 4.83 15.31 13.43
C ASP A 155 5.71 14.54 12.44
N LEU A 156 5.27 14.46 11.18
CA LEU A 156 6.04 13.89 10.09
C LEU A 156 6.78 15.01 9.35
N VAL A 157 8.10 15.10 9.56
CA VAL A 157 8.95 16.13 9.00
C VAL A 157 9.56 15.64 7.70
N ILE A 158 9.22 16.31 6.60
CA ILE A 158 9.67 16.05 5.24
C ILE A 158 10.78 17.04 4.90
N ASN A 159 11.98 16.54 4.63
CA ASN A 159 13.16 17.31 4.24
C ASN A 159 13.17 17.53 2.72
N ASP A 160 12.15 18.25 2.24
CA ASP A 160 12.03 18.68 0.86
C ASP A 160 11.39 20.09 0.84
N PRO A 161 12.15 21.15 0.48
CA PRO A 161 11.63 22.53 0.43
C PRO A 161 10.61 22.74 -0.69
N GLY A 162 10.54 21.79 -1.63
CA GLY A 162 9.63 21.79 -2.76
C GLY A 162 8.20 21.40 -2.41
N VAL A 163 7.91 20.85 -1.24
CA VAL A 163 6.57 20.34 -0.89
C VAL A 163 5.51 21.46 -0.92
N SER A 164 4.44 21.27 -1.71
CA SER A 164 3.29 22.18 -1.83
C SER A 164 2.01 21.62 -1.20
N SER A 165 1.84 20.30 -1.20
CA SER A 165 0.75 19.56 -0.55
C SER A 165 1.30 18.22 -0.06
N ALA A 166 0.75 17.64 1.01
CA ALA A 166 1.18 16.34 1.51
C ALA A 166 0.02 15.63 2.23
N PHE A 167 -0.01 14.31 2.12
CA PHE A 167 -0.95 13.46 2.84
C PHE A 167 -0.32 12.11 3.15
N PHE A 168 -0.60 11.59 4.33
CA PHE A 168 -0.10 10.32 4.84
C PHE A 168 -1.25 9.32 5.02
N PHE A 169 -1.17 8.20 4.31
CA PHE A 169 -2.06 7.07 4.48
C PHE A 169 -1.41 6.07 5.43
N ALA A 170 -1.92 5.95 6.66
CA ALA A 170 -1.38 5.00 7.65
C ALA A 170 -1.79 3.56 7.34
N ASP A 171 -0.85 2.62 7.50
CA ASP A 171 -1.10 1.18 7.30
C ASP A 171 -2.03 0.60 8.37
N ASP A 172 -2.02 1.16 9.58
CA ASP A 172 -2.84 0.73 10.72
C ASP A 172 -3.76 1.87 11.14
N TYR A 173 -5.07 1.58 11.24
CA TYR A 173 -6.09 2.55 11.64
C TYR A 173 -5.91 3.05 13.07
N ARG A 174 -5.12 2.36 13.90
CA ARG A 174 -4.81 2.76 15.28
C ARG A 174 -3.68 3.79 15.36
N ASP A 175 -2.91 3.96 14.30
CA ASP A 175 -1.75 4.86 14.32
C ASP A 175 -2.16 6.29 13.97
N VAL A 176 -2.97 6.47 12.92
CA VAL A 176 -3.43 7.79 12.47
C VAL A 176 -4.91 7.75 12.15
N GLU A 177 -5.65 8.72 12.70
CA GLU A 177 -7.08 8.93 12.46
C GLU A 177 -7.30 9.38 11.02
N CYS A 178 -7.97 8.56 10.21
CA CYS A 178 -8.15 8.81 8.77
C CYS A 178 -9.00 10.05 8.46
N GLY A 179 -9.98 10.34 9.31
CA GLY A 179 -10.84 11.51 9.20
C GLY A 179 -10.18 12.82 9.60
N ALA A 180 -9.10 12.78 10.39
CA ALA A 180 -8.49 13.99 10.92
C ALA A 180 -7.76 14.79 9.83
N PRO A 181 -7.92 16.13 9.78
CA PRO A 181 -7.11 16.98 8.91
C PRO A 181 -5.61 16.80 9.19
N GLN A 182 -4.83 16.64 8.13
CA GLN A 182 -3.37 16.58 8.23
C GLN A 182 -2.78 17.95 7.91
N GLU A 183 -2.68 18.79 8.93
CA GLU A 183 -2.18 20.15 8.79
C GLU A 183 -0.70 20.15 8.38
N ARG A 184 -0.40 20.86 7.29
CA ARG A 184 0.97 21.07 6.82
C ARG A 184 1.46 22.46 7.18
N THR A 185 2.63 22.54 7.78
CA THR A 185 3.38 23.78 7.98
C THR A 185 4.73 23.70 7.29
N SER A 186 5.30 24.83 6.89
CA SER A 186 6.63 24.88 6.27
C SER A 186 7.49 25.94 6.95
N ASN A 187 8.79 25.66 7.04
CA ASN A 187 9.81 26.59 7.54
C ASN A 187 10.85 26.95 6.46
N GLY A 188 10.49 26.80 5.18
CA GLY A 188 11.36 27.08 4.03
C GLY A 188 12.20 25.88 3.57
N ASN A 189 12.82 25.15 4.50
CA ASN A 189 13.67 23.99 4.18
C ASN A 189 12.95 22.65 4.35
N THR A 190 11.97 22.60 5.26
CA THR A 190 11.21 21.39 5.57
C THR A 190 9.72 21.69 5.58
N SER A 191 8.92 20.63 5.41
CA SER A 191 7.48 20.65 5.64
C SER A 191 7.15 19.67 6.77
N THR A 192 6.38 20.12 7.75
CA THR A 192 5.88 19.28 8.84
C THR A 192 4.41 18.99 8.60
N LEU A 193 4.05 17.71 8.54
CA LEU A 193 2.69 17.21 8.44
C LEU A 193 2.26 16.67 9.81
N ARG A 194 1.21 17.25 10.40
CA ARG A 194 0.67 16.81 11.68
C ARG A 194 -0.27 15.63 11.46
N LEU A 195 -0.01 14.54 12.18
CA LEU A 195 -0.78 13.30 12.11
C LEU A 195 -1.41 13.05 13.47
N LYS A 196 -2.74 13.06 13.54
CA LYS A 196 -3.48 12.83 14.77
C LYS A 196 -3.72 11.34 14.98
N MET A 197 -3.50 10.86 16.20
CA MET A 197 -3.81 9.50 16.60
C MET A 197 -5.31 9.40 16.98
N PRO A 198 -5.99 8.29 16.68
CA PRO A 198 -7.36 8.08 17.13
C PRO A 198 -7.47 8.15 18.65
N VAL A 199 -8.57 8.70 19.16
CA VAL A 199 -8.85 8.78 20.61
C VAL A 199 -8.98 7.39 21.26
N SER A 200 -9.32 6.37 20.49
CA SER A 200 -9.43 4.98 20.92
C SER A 200 -8.07 4.28 21.05
N SER A 201 -6.99 4.90 20.56
CA SER A 201 -5.66 4.31 20.61
C SER A 201 -5.06 4.40 22.01
N LEU A 202 -4.81 3.23 22.60
CA LEU A 202 -4.30 3.11 23.98
C LEU A 202 -2.80 3.37 24.11
N LYS A 203 -2.03 3.17 23.02
CA LYS A 203 -0.58 3.33 22.99
C LYS A 203 -0.16 3.91 21.65
N ARG A 204 0.81 4.83 21.68
CA ARG A 204 1.48 5.33 20.48
C ARG A 204 2.34 4.24 19.83
N ALA A 205 2.30 4.16 18.50
CA ALA A 205 3.19 3.29 17.74
C ALA A 205 4.68 3.62 17.97
N GLU A 206 5.52 2.60 17.95
CA GLU A 206 6.99 2.75 17.99
C GLU A 206 7.58 2.97 16.60
N ARG A 207 6.82 2.59 15.56
CA ARG A 207 7.16 2.79 14.16
C ARG A 207 5.95 3.32 13.42
N LEU A 208 6.16 4.33 12.58
CA LEU A 208 5.11 4.81 11.69
C LEU A 208 5.22 4.08 10.36
N ARG A 209 4.12 3.45 9.93
CA ARG A 209 4.02 2.71 8.67
C ARG A 209 2.89 3.22 7.81
N GLY A 210 3.14 3.40 6.52
CA GLY A 210 2.16 4.01 5.63
C GLY A 210 2.71 4.39 4.26
N ILE A 211 1.92 5.18 3.53
CA ILE A 211 2.31 5.83 2.29
C ILE A 211 2.28 7.33 2.51
N LEU A 212 3.42 8.00 2.33
CA LEU A 212 3.49 9.44 2.22
C LEU A 212 3.34 9.83 0.75
N THR A 213 2.35 10.65 0.46
CA THR A 213 2.20 11.33 -0.82
C THR A 213 2.44 12.81 -0.65
N TYR A 214 3.07 13.45 -1.64
CA TYR A 214 3.16 14.90 -1.68
C TYR A 214 3.35 15.42 -3.10
N GLU A 215 2.85 16.62 -3.35
CA GLU A 215 3.15 17.35 -4.58
C GLU A 215 4.27 18.35 -4.31
N THR A 216 5.04 18.63 -5.36
CA THR A 216 6.04 19.69 -5.33
C THR A 216 5.48 20.99 -5.91
N LYS A 217 6.13 22.13 -5.61
CA LYS A 217 5.83 23.45 -6.15
C LYS A 217 5.91 23.51 -7.69
N VAL A 218 6.59 22.55 -8.32
CA VAL A 218 6.71 22.43 -9.78
C VAL A 218 5.70 21.43 -10.38
N GLY A 219 4.76 20.91 -9.59
CA GLY A 219 3.68 20.04 -10.05
C GLY A 219 4.03 18.56 -10.16
N GLU A 220 5.19 18.13 -9.66
CA GLU A 220 5.54 16.71 -9.58
C GLU A 220 4.86 16.05 -8.37
N SER A 221 4.10 14.98 -8.60
CA SER A 221 3.56 14.12 -7.54
C SER A 221 4.56 13.02 -7.15
N LYS A 222 4.78 12.85 -5.85
CA LYS A 222 5.65 11.81 -5.28
C LYS A 222 4.87 10.96 -4.29
N ALA A 223 5.20 9.67 -4.24
CA ALA A 223 4.64 8.73 -3.28
C ALA A 223 5.73 7.79 -2.77
N PHE A 224 5.79 7.61 -1.46
CA PHE A 224 6.82 6.83 -0.79
C PHE A 224 6.23 5.89 0.26
N VAL A 225 6.73 4.65 0.30
CA VAL A 225 6.50 3.74 1.43
C VAL A 225 7.30 4.26 2.62
N VAL A 226 6.61 4.49 3.72
CA VAL A 226 7.17 4.89 5.00
C VAL A 226 7.16 3.68 5.93
N ASP A 227 8.33 3.35 6.47
CA ASP A 227 8.49 2.43 7.58
C ASP A 227 9.70 2.90 8.40
N LEU A 228 9.47 3.78 9.37
CA LEU A 228 10.54 4.41 10.15
C LEU A 228 10.23 4.39 11.65
N PRO A 229 11.27 4.35 12.51
CA PRO A 229 11.08 4.47 13.95
C PRO A 229 10.63 5.90 14.31
N ILE A 230 9.76 5.99 15.31
CA ILE A 230 9.44 7.27 15.93
C ILE A 230 10.67 7.75 16.72
N GLN A 231 11.07 9.00 16.51
CA GLN A 231 12.19 9.60 17.23
C GLN A 231 11.92 9.64 18.74
N PRO A 232 12.96 9.56 19.59
CA PRO A 232 12.77 9.70 21.03
C PRO A 232 12.19 11.06 21.37
N ILE A 233 11.38 11.12 22.43
CA ILE A 233 10.91 12.39 22.99
C ILE A 233 12.15 13.19 23.39
N GLN A 234 12.35 14.37 22.78
CA GLN A 234 13.36 15.30 23.26
C GLN A 234 12.93 15.78 24.64
N ARG A 235 13.64 15.33 25.68
CA ARG A 235 13.56 15.93 27.01
C ARG A 235 14.39 17.20 26.95
N ASN A 236 13.73 18.34 26.78
CA ASN A 236 14.33 19.63 27.12
C ASN A 236 14.42 19.77 28.64
#